data_AF-A0AAD7WPH7-F1
#
_entry.id   AF-A0AAD7WPH7-F1
#
_cell.length_a   1.000
_cell.length_b   1.000
_cell.length_c   1.000
_cell.angle_alpha   90.00
_cell.angle_beta   90.00
_cell.angle_gamma   90.00
#
_symmetry.space_group_name_H-M   'P 1'
#
loop_
_entity.id
_entity.type
_entity.pdbx_description
1 polymer ?
#
loop_
_entity_poly.entity_id
_entity_poly.type
_entity_poly.pdbx_seq_one_letter_code
_entity_poly.pdbx_strand_id
1 'polypeptide(L)'
;MIAGPEVSHLVAQYEAACGTKEGTEHTSHHEETERAQRVFFENVEKLSQAMKDMGNPFQEESRDLLSLDTKDIAHHTAAELIGTHLEKCKVRFQEFMKGLEGEEESTFYEPIKKNRVDFFRQVPASVDSSKQKVLKEDCQLFSKLFISCQSRECDLKEFFRHENQSHPAALSDGGKLHTCQKSHLTTILESQVTTPEAEPDADTIIIDGAALVNSLPPRSSKTFEEYAMLDVLPTIQAYSTKYKRTDIVFDVYRPSSLKAETRSKRGRGEEDAVSNRTINLAGVAPCSHEEADTRIFVHARHATEAGSKVIMVKASDTDVVVIAVSVLQALQELGLQQLWVAFGQGQHLSKLSQYPPVVDDEDLKTLEKFVVMMYDRSSTAEGVDDARLDMFARKQRPYEAIPPTRSALKQHVKRAAYQAGCIWSQSTVRQPETQTPANWGWTKKGDLWQIVWTELSPIAESCQQLTKCGCKSECCSRCKCYCFGLTCTALCSCRCEV
;
A
#
# COMPACT_ATOMS: atom_id res chain seq x y z
N MET A 1 -1.30 4.41 -0.78
CA MET A 1 0.14 4.66 -0.52
C MET A 1 0.26 5.24 0.86
N ILE A 2 0.77 4.48 1.83
CA ILE A 2 1.06 4.99 3.18
C ILE A 2 2.56 5.23 3.17
N ALA A 3 2.93 6.51 3.14
CA ALA A 3 4.32 6.96 3.11
C ALA A 3 5.01 6.69 4.45
N GLY A 4 6.34 6.61 4.39
CA GLY A 4 7.22 6.41 5.53
C GLY A 4 7.23 7.60 6.49
N PRO A 5 8.37 8.29 6.63
CA PRO A 5 8.90 8.94 7.84
C PRO A 5 7.92 9.74 8.72
N GLU A 6 6.81 10.26 8.19
CA GLU A 6 5.83 11.03 8.95
C GLU A 6 5.05 10.23 10.00
N VAL A 7 4.70 8.96 9.72
CA VAL A 7 4.08 8.08 10.75
C VAL A 7 5.05 7.92 11.93
N SER A 8 6.36 8.02 11.67
CA SER A 8 7.44 7.83 12.67
C SER A 8 7.52 8.96 13.66
N HIS A 9 7.33 10.20 13.20
CA HIS A 9 7.27 11.34 14.09
C HIS A 9 6.03 11.30 15.01
N LEU A 10 4.91 10.80 14.49
CA LEU A 10 3.66 10.67 15.25
C LEU A 10 3.68 9.55 16.28
N VAL A 11 4.32 8.42 15.95
CA VAL A 11 4.51 7.33 16.89
C VAL A 11 5.59 7.68 17.92
N ALA A 12 6.64 8.43 17.56
CA ALA A 12 7.61 8.95 18.54
C ALA A 12 6.96 9.94 19.53
N GLN A 13 6.02 10.77 19.07
CA GLN A 13 5.20 11.61 19.96
C GLN A 13 4.27 10.77 20.84
N TYR A 14 3.71 9.68 20.32
CA TYR A 14 2.88 8.71 21.06
C TYR A 14 3.69 7.96 22.14
N GLU A 15 4.90 7.52 21.85
CA GLU A 15 5.79 6.82 22.78
C GLU A 15 6.34 7.75 23.87
N ALA A 16 6.67 9.00 23.52
CA ALA A 16 7.03 10.05 24.48
C ALA A 16 5.86 10.39 25.42
N ALA A 17 4.63 10.38 24.92
CA ALA A 17 3.42 10.58 25.71
C ALA A 17 3.03 9.36 26.57
N CYS A 18 3.42 8.14 26.16
CA CYS A 18 3.15 6.89 26.88
C CYS A 18 4.18 6.52 27.96
N GLY A 19 5.25 7.30 28.13
CA GLY A 19 6.20 7.13 29.24
C GLY A 19 7.11 5.90 29.14
N THR A 20 7.34 5.36 27.94
CA THR A 20 8.36 4.33 27.71
C THR A 20 9.74 4.94 27.95
N LYS A 21 10.35 4.60 29.09
CA LYS A 21 11.72 4.97 29.42
C LYS A 21 12.69 4.42 28.39
N GLU A 22 13.70 5.24 28.09
CA GLU A 22 14.90 4.92 27.32
C GLU A 22 15.41 3.51 27.65
N GLY A 23 15.39 2.64 26.65
CA GLY A 23 16.00 1.31 26.73
C GLY A 23 17.51 1.45 26.69
N THR A 24 18.12 1.48 27.88
CA THR A 24 19.50 1.09 28.11
C THR A 24 19.86 -0.15 27.30
N GLU A 25 21.06 -0.12 26.71
CA GLU A 25 21.74 -1.23 26.05
C GLU A 25 21.57 -2.55 26.83
N HIS A 26 20.63 -3.39 26.41
CA HIS A 26 20.60 -4.78 26.84
C HIS A 26 20.44 -5.67 25.62
N THR A 27 21.51 -6.40 25.33
CA THR A 27 21.68 -7.40 24.26
C THR A 27 20.94 -8.70 24.56
N SER A 28 19.72 -8.65 25.10
CA SER A 28 18.94 -9.86 25.39
C SER A 28 18.09 -10.26 24.18
N HIS A 29 18.02 -11.57 23.92
CA HIS A 29 17.20 -12.13 22.85
C HIS A 29 15.72 -11.75 23.06
N HIS A 30 14.93 -11.55 22.00
CA HIS A 30 13.53 -11.09 22.12
C HIS A 30 12.64 -12.01 22.99
N GLU A 31 13.01 -13.29 23.11
CA GLU A 31 12.35 -14.27 24.00
C GLU A 31 12.73 -14.09 25.49
N GLU A 32 13.80 -13.38 25.82
CA GLU A 32 14.26 -13.13 27.20
C GLU A 32 13.59 -11.90 27.83
N THR A 33 12.73 -11.20 27.07
CA THR A 33 11.98 -10.07 27.62
C THR A 33 10.96 -10.56 28.64
N GLU A 34 10.77 -9.78 29.72
CA GLU A 34 9.85 -10.14 30.80
C GLU A 34 8.42 -10.40 30.30
N ARG A 35 7.99 -9.67 29.27
CA ARG A 35 6.70 -9.87 28.59
C ARG A 35 6.64 -11.21 27.84
N ALA A 36 7.68 -11.55 27.07
CA ALA A 36 7.71 -12.81 26.32
C ALA A 36 7.74 -14.02 27.27
N GLN A 37 8.52 -13.94 28.36
CA GLN A 37 8.56 -14.96 29.41
C GLN A 37 7.19 -15.10 30.09
N ARG A 38 6.53 -14.00 30.45
CA ARG A 38 5.19 -14.02 31.05
C ARG A 38 4.15 -14.67 30.13
N VAL A 39 4.13 -14.30 28.85
CA VAL A 39 3.23 -14.89 27.85
C VAL A 39 3.53 -16.37 27.64
N PHE A 40 4.81 -16.76 27.63
CA PHE A 40 5.21 -18.16 27.54
C PHE A 40 4.68 -18.96 28.74
N PHE A 41 4.86 -18.47 29.97
CA PHE A 41 4.33 -19.12 31.17
C PHE A 41 2.81 -19.22 31.15
N GLU A 42 2.09 -18.16 30.75
CA GLU A 42 0.63 -18.20 30.61
C GLU A 42 0.17 -19.25 29.59
N ASN A 43 0.88 -19.40 28.46
CA ASN A 43 0.55 -20.39 27.45
C ASN A 43 0.86 -21.82 27.91
N VAL A 44 1.97 -22.02 28.64
CA VAL A 44 2.31 -23.31 29.25
C VAL A 44 1.27 -23.71 30.30
N GLU A 45 0.82 -22.77 31.13
CA GLU A 45 -0.25 -23.04 32.10
C GLU A 45 -1.56 -23.40 31.41
N LYS A 46 -1.97 -22.67 30.36
CA LYS A 46 -3.17 -23.00 29.57
C LYS A 46 -3.09 -24.38 28.95
N LEU A 47 -1.94 -24.74 28.36
CA LEU A 47 -1.75 -26.07 27.78
C LEU A 47 -1.75 -27.16 28.85
N SER A 48 -1.10 -26.92 30.00
CA SER A 48 -1.11 -27.86 31.13
C SER A 48 -2.52 -28.06 31.68
N GLN A 49 -3.30 -26.98 31.77
CA GLN A 49 -4.69 -27.01 32.20
C GLN A 49 -5.55 -27.79 31.20
N ALA A 50 -5.40 -27.54 29.90
CA ALA A 50 -6.09 -28.30 28.85
C ALA A 50 -5.76 -29.80 28.93
N MET A 51 -4.49 -30.18 29.11
CA MET A 51 -4.09 -31.58 29.27
C MET A 51 -4.63 -32.23 30.56
N LYS A 52 -4.81 -31.45 31.65
CA LYS A 52 -5.42 -31.93 32.90
C LYS A 52 -6.93 -32.11 32.76
N ASP A 53 -7.60 -31.13 32.17
CA ASP A 53 -9.07 -31.09 32.07
C ASP A 53 -9.59 -32.05 30.99
N MET A 54 -8.84 -32.16 29.89
CA MET A 54 -9.26 -32.90 28.70
C MET A 54 -8.54 -34.26 28.58
N GLY A 55 -7.61 -34.56 29.49
CA GLY A 55 -6.84 -35.81 29.51
C GLY A 55 -5.62 -35.79 28.58
N ASN A 56 -4.73 -36.77 28.75
CA ASN A 56 -3.47 -36.84 28.00
C ASN A 56 -3.74 -37.15 26.51
N PRO A 57 -3.50 -36.19 25.59
CA PRO A 57 -3.79 -36.37 24.17
C PRO A 57 -2.90 -37.42 23.49
N PHE A 58 -1.77 -37.78 24.10
CA PHE A 58 -0.86 -38.81 23.59
C PHE A 58 -1.30 -40.25 23.93
N GLN A 59 -2.38 -40.40 24.71
CA GLN A 59 -2.99 -41.71 24.99
C GLN A 59 -4.18 -42.00 24.06
N GLU A 60 -4.48 -41.08 23.13
CA GLU A 60 -5.59 -41.21 22.20
C GLU A 60 -5.18 -42.07 21.00
N GLU A 61 -5.84 -43.22 20.82
CA GLU A 61 -5.56 -44.16 19.72
C GLU A 61 -6.34 -43.85 18.44
N SER A 62 -7.06 -42.72 18.40
CA SER A 62 -7.80 -42.32 17.20
C SER A 62 -6.85 -41.98 16.04
N ARG A 63 -7.32 -42.25 14.81
CA ARG A 63 -6.65 -41.78 13.58
C ARG A 63 -7.00 -40.34 13.23
N ASP A 64 -7.83 -39.70 14.05
CA ASP A 64 -8.27 -38.32 13.90
C ASP A 64 -7.15 -37.35 14.29
N LEU A 65 -7.08 -36.22 13.60
CA LEU A 65 -6.17 -35.13 13.93
C LEU A 65 -6.89 -34.14 14.85
N LEU A 66 -6.50 -34.11 16.12
CA LEU A 66 -7.17 -33.34 17.17
C LEU A 66 -6.41 -32.07 17.53
N SER A 67 -7.12 -30.95 17.73
CA SER A 67 -6.54 -29.78 18.40
C SER A 67 -6.39 -30.04 19.89
N LEU A 68 -5.21 -29.77 20.45
CA LEU A 68 -4.89 -30.10 21.85
C LEU A 68 -5.65 -29.26 22.88
N ASP A 69 -6.10 -28.07 22.48
CA ASP A 69 -6.77 -27.09 23.34
C ASP A 69 -8.30 -27.13 23.23
N THR A 70 -8.85 -27.54 22.07
CA THR A 70 -10.32 -27.58 21.85
C THR A 70 -10.89 -28.98 21.65
N LYS A 71 -10.04 -29.99 21.37
CA LYS A 71 -10.44 -31.33 20.89
C LYS A 71 -11.25 -31.32 19.60
N ASP A 72 -11.23 -30.23 18.85
CA ASP A 72 -11.83 -30.21 17.52
C ASP A 72 -11.09 -31.20 16.62
N ILE A 73 -11.87 -32.04 15.94
CA ILE A 73 -11.38 -33.00 14.96
C ILE A 73 -11.23 -32.28 13.62
N ALA A 74 -10.02 -32.24 13.09
CA ALA A 74 -9.80 -31.75 11.73
C ALA A 74 -10.54 -32.65 10.73
N HIS A 75 -11.05 -32.06 9.65
CA HIS A 75 -11.77 -32.80 8.61
C HIS A 75 -10.96 -34.00 8.11
N HIS A 76 -11.60 -35.16 7.91
CA HIS A 76 -10.94 -36.44 7.61
C HIS A 76 -9.93 -36.39 6.46
N THR A 77 -10.17 -35.53 5.46
CA THR A 77 -9.26 -35.30 4.33
C THR A 77 -7.89 -34.74 4.77
N ALA A 78 -7.83 -33.93 5.84
CA ALA A 78 -6.58 -33.42 6.39
C ALA A 78 -5.77 -34.51 7.11
N ALA A 79 -6.44 -35.40 7.86
CA ALA A 79 -5.81 -36.54 8.52
C ALA A 79 -5.25 -37.54 7.49
N GLU A 80 -6.04 -37.88 6.46
CA GLU A 80 -5.59 -38.73 5.33
C GLU A 80 -4.41 -38.09 4.58
N LEU A 81 -4.46 -36.77 4.39
CA LEU A 81 -3.41 -36.03 3.71
C LEU A 81 -2.10 -36.05 4.48
N ILE A 82 -2.11 -35.81 5.80
CA ILE A 82 -0.91 -35.93 6.65
C ILE A 82 -0.40 -37.38 6.66
N GLY A 83 -1.30 -38.36 6.82
CA GLY A 83 -0.95 -39.78 6.84
C GLY A 83 -0.33 -40.28 5.53
N THR A 84 -0.70 -39.70 4.39
CA THR A 84 -0.19 -40.06 3.05
C THR A 84 0.90 -39.13 2.52
N HIS A 85 1.21 -38.02 3.22
CA HIS A 85 2.10 -36.97 2.73
C HIS A 85 3.51 -37.50 2.45
N LEU A 86 4.07 -38.26 3.38
CA LEU A 86 5.42 -38.82 3.24
C LEU A 86 5.52 -39.75 2.02
N GLU A 87 4.51 -40.59 1.79
CA GLU A 87 4.49 -41.54 0.68
C GLU A 87 4.34 -40.81 -0.67
N LYS A 88 3.46 -39.81 -0.74
CA LYS A 88 3.33 -38.94 -1.92
C LYS A 88 4.63 -38.20 -2.23
N CYS A 89 5.34 -37.73 -1.20
CA CYS A 89 6.66 -37.12 -1.36
C CYS A 89 7.71 -38.10 -1.87
N LYS A 90 7.73 -39.34 -1.36
CA LYS A 90 8.65 -40.39 -1.84
C LYS A 90 8.39 -40.74 -3.31
N VAL A 91 7.13 -40.89 -3.72
CA VAL A 91 6.78 -41.18 -5.12
C VAL A 91 7.26 -40.06 -6.04
N ARG A 92 7.00 -38.79 -5.71
CA ARG A 92 7.48 -37.65 -6.51
C ARG A 92 9.00 -37.53 -6.55
N PHE A 93 9.67 -37.83 -5.45
CA PHE A 93 11.12 -37.86 -5.41
C PHE A 93 11.67 -38.93 -6.35
N GLN A 94 11.06 -40.13 -6.37
CA GLN A 94 11.43 -41.20 -7.31
C GLN A 94 11.16 -40.81 -8.77
N GLU A 95 10.04 -40.15 -9.06
CA GLU A 95 9.72 -39.63 -10.40
C GLU A 95 10.77 -38.60 -10.85
N PHE A 96 11.17 -37.68 -9.97
CA PHE A 96 12.22 -36.71 -10.23
C PHE A 96 13.57 -37.39 -10.51
N MET A 97 13.99 -38.32 -9.63
CA MET A 97 15.24 -39.06 -9.81
C MET A 97 15.27 -39.85 -11.12
N LYS A 98 14.14 -40.47 -11.51
CA LYS A 98 14.01 -41.19 -12.78
C LYS A 98 14.04 -40.24 -13.99
N GLY A 99 13.50 -39.03 -13.85
CA GLY A 99 13.57 -37.99 -14.88
C GLY A 99 15.02 -37.55 -15.17
N LEU A 100 15.87 -37.56 -14.14
CA LEU A 100 17.30 -37.24 -14.26
C LEU A 100 18.15 -38.37 -14.88
N GLU A 101 17.62 -39.59 -15.00
CA GLU A 101 18.32 -40.71 -15.67
C GLU A 101 18.25 -40.60 -17.21
N GLY A 102 17.39 -39.74 -17.75
CA GLY A 102 17.38 -39.38 -19.17
C GLY A 102 18.39 -38.27 -19.48
N GLU A 103 19.06 -38.32 -20.63
CA GLU A 103 20.10 -37.36 -21.06
C GLU A 103 19.61 -35.91 -21.32
N GLU A 104 18.44 -35.51 -20.82
CA GLU A 104 17.93 -34.13 -20.93
C GLU A 104 18.26 -33.30 -19.68
N GLU A 105 19.34 -32.52 -19.76
CA GLU A 105 19.79 -31.51 -18.78
C GLU A 105 18.69 -30.50 -18.36
N SER A 106 17.63 -30.35 -19.18
CA SER A 106 16.51 -29.44 -18.96
C SER A 106 15.69 -29.77 -17.71
N THR A 107 15.59 -31.05 -17.33
CA THR A 107 14.72 -31.53 -16.25
C THR A 107 15.16 -31.09 -14.84
N PHE A 108 16.45 -30.80 -14.64
CA PHE A 108 16.98 -30.34 -13.35
C PHE A 108 16.60 -28.89 -13.03
N TYR A 109 16.52 -28.03 -14.05
CA TYR A 109 16.23 -26.61 -13.91
C TYR A 109 14.72 -26.30 -13.93
N GLU A 110 13.88 -27.31 -14.18
CA GLU A 110 12.44 -27.15 -14.11
C GLU A 110 11.97 -26.89 -12.66
N PRO A 111 11.08 -25.91 -12.44
CA PRO A 111 10.53 -25.67 -11.12
C PRO A 111 9.78 -26.89 -10.58
N ILE A 112 10.25 -27.43 -9.45
CA ILE A 112 9.52 -28.48 -8.72
C ILE A 112 8.18 -27.91 -8.28
N LYS A 113 7.08 -28.45 -8.84
CA LYS A 113 5.72 -28.03 -8.48
C LYS A 113 5.50 -28.27 -6.99
N LYS A 114 5.32 -27.18 -6.23
CA LYS A 114 4.97 -27.23 -4.81
C LYS A 114 3.74 -28.13 -4.62
N ASN A 115 3.82 -29.04 -3.65
CA ASN A 115 2.62 -29.68 -3.11
C ASN A 115 1.80 -28.57 -2.45
N ARG A 116 0.76 -28.09 -3.14
CA ARG A 116 -0.24 -27.23 -2.52
C ARG A 116 -1.08 -28.11 -1.62
N VAL A 117 -0.72 -28.09 -0.34
CA VAL A 117 -1.42 -28.83 0.69
C VAL A 117 -2.10 -27.85 1.61
N ASP A 118 -3.43 -27.91 1.63
CA ASP A 118 -4.29 -26.97 2.34
C ASP A 118 -4.51 -27.47 3.78
N PHE A 119 -3.42 -27.64 4.53
CA PHE A 119 -3.36 -28.39 5.79
C PHE A 119 -4.44 -28.00 6.83
N PHE A 120 -4.90 -26.74 6.83
CA PHE A 120 -5.81 -26.22 7.86
C PHE A 120 -6.88 -25.26 7.32
N ARG A 121 -7.11 -25.23 6.00
CA ARG A 121 -7.98 -24.21 5.38
C ARG A 121 -9.40 -24.68 5.08
N GLN A 122 -9.76 -25.91 5.47
CA GLN A 122 -11.13 -26.42 5.34
C GLN A 122 -12.05 -26.00 6.50
N VAL A 123 -11.83 -24.81 7.05
CA VAL A 123 -12.94 -24.05 7.60
C VAL A 123 -13.68 -23.51 6.37
N PRO A 124 -15.01 -23.68 6.21
CA PRO A 124 -15.73 -22.95 5.17
C PRO A 124 -15.30 -21.50 5.32
N ALA A 125 -14.75 -20.91 4.25
CA ALA A 125 -14.10 -19.60 4.30
C ALA A 125 -14.89 -18.72 5.26
N SER A 126 -14.28 -18.31 6.38
CA SER A 126 -14.94 -17.39 7.28
C SER A 126 -15.16 -16.15 6.43
N VAL A 127 -16.38 -15.98 5.91
CA VAL A 127 -16.76 -14.82 5.14
C VAL A 127 -16.40 -13.66 6.04
N ASP A 128 -15.48 -12.82 5.58
CA ASP A 128 -14.98 -11.69 6.34
C ASP A 128 -16.20 -10.94 6.90
N SER A 129 -16.45 -11.11 8.20
CA SER A 129 -17.72 -10.72 8.82
C SER A 129 -17.98 -9.22 8.64
N SER A 130 -16.91 -8.46 8.45
CA SER A 130 -16.92 -7.04 8.14
C SER A 130 -17.49 -6.75 6.74
N LYS A 131 -17.04 -7.46 5.69
CA LYS A 131 -17.53 -7.29 4.31
C LYS A 131 -18.99 -7.73 4.16
N GLN A 132 -19.37 -8.82 4.83
CA GLN A 132 -20.76 -9.27 4.86
C GLN A 132 -21.68 -8.26 5.55
N LYS A 133 -21.18 -7.58 6.60
CA LYS A 133 -21.91 -6.52 7.29
C LYS A 133 -22.12 -5.29 6.39
N VAL A 134 -21.08 -4.83 5.70
CA VAL A 134 -21.17 -3.70 4.76
C VAL A 134 -22.17 -3.98 3.65
N LEU A 135 -22.08 -5.15 3.01
CA LEU A 135 -23.02 -5.55 1.96
C LEU A 135 -24.47 -5.58 2.46
N LYS A 136 -24.69 -6.08 3.69
CA LYS A 136 -26.02 -6.10 4.32
C LYS A 136 -26.55 -4.69 4.57
N GLU A 137 -25.71 -3.77 5.01
CA GLU A 137 -26.07 -2.37 5.23
C GLU A 137 -26.41 -1.66 3.90
N ASP A 138 -25.63 -1.90 2.85
CA ASP A 138 -25.90 -1.38 1.50
C ASP A 138 -27.20 -1.93 0.93
N CYS A 139 -27.45 -3.24 1.03
CA CYS A 139 -28.73 -3.84 0.62
C CYS A 139 -29.91 -3.20 1.36
N GLN A 140 -29.78 -2.95 2.67
CA GLN A 140 -30.81 -2.26 3.44
C GLN A 140 -31.00 -0.81 2.99
N LEU A 141 -29.92 -0.11 2.68
CA LEU A 141 -29.96 1.27 2.21
C LEU A 141 -30.67 1.37 0.86
N PHE A 142 -30.31 0.53 -0.11
CA PHE A 142 -30.98 0.50 -1.42
C PHE A 142 -32.44 0.05 -1.33
N SER A 143 -32.78 -0.87 -0.42
CA SER A 143 -34.17 -1.22 -0.14
C SER A 143 -34.97 -0.02 0.38
N LYS A 144 -34.36 0.79 1.26
CA LYS A 144 -34.98 2.02 1.76
C LYS A 144 -35.13 3.06 0.66
N LEU A 145 -34.10 3.22 -0.18
CA LEU A 145 -34.12 4.14 -1.31
C LEU A 145 -35.29 3.80 -2.25
N PHE A 146 -35.43 2.52 -2.63
CA PHE A 146 -36.51 2.06 -3.50
C PHE A 146 -37.90 2.45 -2.97
N ILE A 147 -38.18 2.15 -1.69
CA ILE A 147 -39.47 2.50 -1.07
C ILE A 147 -39.64 4.03 -0.98
N SER A 148 -38.56 4.75 -0.67
CA SER A 148 -38.61 6.21 -0.54
C SER A 148 -38.83 6.91 -1.89
N CYS A 149 -38.29 6.38 -2.99
CA CYS A 149 -38.54 6.89 -4.33
C CYS A 149 -40.02 6.74 -4.75
N GLN A 150 -40.72 5.71 -4.27
CA GLN A 150 -42.14 5.52 -4.58
C GLN A 150 -43.06 6.50 -3.87
N SER A 151 -42.74 6.85 -2.62
CA SER A 151 -43.64 7.64 -1.76
C SER A 151 -43.20 9.08 -1.51
N ARG A 152 -41.94 9.43 -1.75
CA ARG A 152 -41.33 10.70 -1.29
C ARG A 152 -40.43 11.37 -2.33
N GLU A 153 -40.45 10.92 -3.58
CA GLU A 153 -39.69 11.53 -4.70
C GLU A 153 -38.22 11.78 -4.35
N CYS A 154 -37.51 10.75 -3.88
CA CYS A 154 -36.10 10.88 -3.51
C CYS A 154 -35.24 11.32 -4.70
N ASP A 155 -34.45 12.38 -4.53
CA ASP A 155 -33.51 12.86 -5.55
C ASP A 155 -32.32 11.90 -5.66
N LEU A 156 -32.29 11.15 -6.76
CA LEU A 156 -31.21 10.21 -7.05
C LEU A 156 -29.89 10.92 -7.34
N LYS A 157 -29.89 12.14 -7.92
CA LYS A 157 -28.64 12.88 -8.15
C LYS A 157 -28.01 13.26 -6.82
N GLU A 158 -28.82 13.75 -5.90
CA GLU A 158 -28.34 14.07 -4.55
C GLU A 158 -27.90 12.81 -3.80
N PHE A 159 -28.63 11.69 -3.92
CA PHE A 159 -28.24 10.42 -3.31
C PHE A 159 -26.81 9.99 -3.69
N PHE A 160 -26.47 10.04 -4.99
CA PHE A 160 -25.17 9.57 -5.49
C PHE A 160 -24.01 10.54 -5.28
N ARG A 161 -24.26 11.78 -4.81
CA ARG A 161 -23.22 12.73 -4.35
C ARG A 161 -22.65 12.36 -2.98
N HIS A 162 -23.32 11.48 -2.25
CA HIS A 162 -22.88 10.98 -0.96
C HIS A 162 -22.35 9.55 -1.08
N GLU A 163 -21.48 9.19 -0.14
CA GLU A 163 -21.10 7.80 0.06
C GLU A 163 -22.15 7.09 0.92
N ASN A 164 -22.33 5.78 0.72
CA ASN A 164 -23.19 4.96 1.59
C ASN A 164 -22.65 4.84 3.02
N GLN A 165 -21.32 4.91 3.17
CA GLN A 165 -20.57 4.62 4.39
C GLN A 165 -19.61 5.77 4.72
N SER A 166 -19.08 5.78 5.95
CA SER A 166 -18.12 6.80 6.40
C SER A 166 -16.77 6.78 5.65
N HIS A 167 -16.48 5.67 4.97
CA HIS A 167 -15.32 5.51 4.11
C HIS A 167 -15.77 5.04 2.71
N PRO A 168 -15.31 5.69 1.63
CA PRO A 168 -15.68 5.36 0.25
C PRO A 168 -15.16 3.98 -0.15
N ALA A 169 -16.03 3.11 -0.65
CA ALA A 169 -15.67 1.77 -1.12
C ALA A 169 -14.63 1.81 -2.26
N ALA A 170 -14.73 2.81 -3.12
CA ALA A 170 -13.82 3.03 -4.24
C ALA A 170 -12.36 3.32 -3.81
N LEU A 171 -12.14 3.84 -2.59
CA LEU A 171 -10.80 4.23 -2.12
C LEU A 171 -10.34 3.45 -0.87
N SER A 172 -11.20 2.62 -0.29
CA SER A 172 -10.90 1.91 0.95
C SER A 172 -11.48 0.50 1.01
N ASP A 173 -10.76 -0.38 1.69
CA ASP A 173 -11.25 -1.67 2.18
C ASP A 173 -11.44 -1.57 3.69
N GLY A 174 -12.68 -1.36 4.14
CA GLY A 174 -13.01 -1.24 5.56
C GLY A 174 -12.27 -0.11 6.29
N GLY A 175 -12.12 1.04 5.65
CA GLY A 175 -11.41 2.21 6.21
C GLY A 175 -9.87 2.13 6.12
N LYS A 176 -9.32 1.11 5.46
CA LYS A 176 -7.90 1.06 5.07
C LYS A 176 -7.76 1.46 3.61
N LEU A 177 -6.76 2.29 3.28
CA LEU A 177 -6.49 2.65 1.89
C LEU A 177 -6.16 1.41 1.05
N HIS A 178 -6.70 1.35 -0.17
CA HIS A 178 -6.33 0.32 -1.13
C HIS A 178 -4.82 0.33 -1.41
N THR A 179 -4.22 -0.85 -1.47
CA THR A 179 -2.85 -1.05 -1.97
C THR A 179 -2.89 -1.22 -3.48
N CYS A 180 -2.10 -0.45 -4.23
CA CYS A 180 -1.99 -0.59 -5.67
C CYS A 180 -0.66 -1.25 -6.06
N GLN A 181 -0.65 -1.94 -7.21
CA GLN A 181 0.60 -2.31 -7.87
C GLN A 181 1.14 -1.08 -8.59
N LYS A 182 2.04 -0.34 -7.92
CA LYS A 182 2.63 0.91 -8.42
C LYS A 182 3.30 0.75 -9.79
N SER A 183 3.88 -0.42 -10.06
CA SER A 183 4.58 -0.73 -11.32
C SER A 183 3.73 -0.55 -12.58
N HIS A 184 2.39 -0.67 -12.49
CA HIS A 184 1.51 -0.40 -13.64
C HIS A 184 1.51 1.08 -14.06
N LEU A 185 1.79 2.01 -13.13
CA LEU A 185 1.88 3.43 -13.46
C LEU A 185 3.04 3.69 -14.42
N THR A 186 4.17 3.00 -14.25
CA THR A 186 5.32 3.13 -15.15
C THR A 186 4.92 2.76 -16.58
N THR A 187 4.26 1.61 -16.78
CA THR A 187 3.84 1.17 -18.13
C THR A 187 2.89 2.17 -18.80
N ILE A 188 2.00 2.79 -18.02
CA ILE A 188 1.10 3.83 -18.54
C ILE A 188 1.89 5.07 -18.95
N LEU A 189 2.78 5.55 -18.09
CA LEU A 189 3.61 6.73 -18.38
C LEU A 189 4.53 6.49 -19.60
N GLU A 190 5.14 5.30 -19.69
CA GLU A 190 5.97 4.89 -20.82
C GLU A 190 5.19 4.94 -22.15
N SER A 191 3.94 4.49 -22.17
CA SER A 191 3.11 4.51 -23.39
C SER A 191 2.83 5.91 -23.94
N GLN A 192 3.04 6.95 -23.12
CA GLN A 192 2.78 8.36 -23.46
C GLN A 192 4.06 9.13 -23.83
N VAL A 193 5.24 8.50 -23.74
CA VAL A 193 6.52 9.17 -23.95
C VAL A 193 7.28 8.50 -25.10
N THR A 194 7.86 9.30 -25.99
CA THR A 194 8.76 8.80 -27.03
C THR A 194 10.06 8.36 -26.40
N THR A 195 10.37 7.06 -26.50
CA THR A 195 11.65 6.51 -26.05
C THR A 195 12.77 7.01 -26.94
N PRO A 196 13.88 7.52 -26.38
CA PRO A 196 15.04 7.90 -27.18
C PRO A 196 15.67 6.66 -27.83
N GLU A 197 16.19 6.83 -29.05
CA GLU A 197 16.85 5.76 -29.82
C GLU A 197 18.22 5.34 -29.25
N ALA A 198 18.82 6.20 -28.41
CA ALA A 198 20.11 5.97 -27.79
C ALA A 198 20.12 6.45 -26.33
N GLU A 199 20.97 5.83 -25.51
CA GLU A 199 21.25 6.33 -24.17
C GLU A 199 21.87 7.74 -24.24
N PRO A 200 21.46 8.67 -23.37
CA PRO A 200 21.97 10.03 -23.37
C PRO A 200 23.44 10.05 -22.91
N ASP A 201 24.20 10.97 -23.49
CA ASP A 201 25.54 11.30 -23.03
C ASP A 201 25.42 12.13 -21.74
N ALA A 202 25.40 11.44 -20.59
CA ALA A 202 25.26 12.06 -19.29
C ALA A 202 26.62 12.31 -18.61
N ASP A 203 26.72 13.39 -17.84
CA ASP A 203 27.92 13.69 -17.05
C ASP A 203 27.99 12.81 -15.79
N THR A 204 26.84 12.51 -15.20
CA THR A 204 26.72 11.84 -13.91
C THR A 204 25.69 10.73 -13.97
N ILE A 205 26.03 9.58 -13.37
CA ILE A 205 25.07 8.52 -13.08
C ILE A 205 24.87 8.38 -11.56
N ILE A 206 23.62 8.22 -11.13
CA ILE A 206 23.23 7.95 -9.74
C ILE A 206 22.42 6.66 -9.75
N ILE A 207 22.84 5.67 -8.97
CA ILE A 207 22.32 4.30 -9.04
C ILE A 207 21.73 3.92 -7.68
N ASP A 208 20.51 3.39 -7.69
CA ASP A 208 19.95 2.63 -6.56
C ASP A 208 20.78 1.36 -6.37
N GLY A 209 21.52 1.30 -5.26
CA GLY A 209 22.43 0.20 -4.96
C GLY A 209 21.71 -1.13 -4.76
N ALA A 210 20.52 -1.13 -4.16
CA ALA A 210 19.74 -2.36 -3.99
C ALA A 210 19.24 -2.87 -5.34
N ALA A 211 18.77 -1.96 -6.21
CA ALA A 211 18.36 -2.32 -7.57
C ALA A 211 19.54 -2.86 -8.40
N LEU A 212 20.74 -2.26 -8.26
CA LEU A 212 21.96 -2.72 -8.93
C LEU A 212 22.32 -4.16 -8.53
N VAL A 213 22.40 -4.43 -7.23
CA VAL A 213 22.73 -5.78 -6.71
C VAL A 213 21.67 -6.80 -7.15
N ASN A 214 20.38 -6.47 -7.03
CA ASN A 214 19.30 -7.36 -7.46
C ASN A 214 19.33 -7.67 -8.98
N SER A 215 19.83 -6.74 -9.80
CA SER A 215 19.96 -6.94 -11.25
C SER A 215 21.13 -7.83 -11.64
N LEU A 216 22.05 -8.10 -10.72
CA LEU A 216 23.27 -8.88 -10.94
C LEU A 216 23.25 -10.12 -10.03
N PRO A 217 22.42 -11.14 -10.28
CA PRO A 217 22.41 -12.33 -9.45
C PRO A 217 23.78 -13.06 -9.52
N PRO A 218 24.26 -13.65 -8.40
CA PRO A 218 25.52 -14.39 -8.40
C PRO A 218 25.44 -15.55 -9.38
N ARG A 219 26.38 -15.63 -10.33
CA ARG A 219 26.41 -16.69 -11.35
C ARG A 219 27.16 -17.92 -10.87
N SER A 220 28.45 -17.76 -10.61
CA SER A 220 29.37 -18.84 -10.19
C SER A 220 30.03 -18.56 -8.84
N SER A 221 29.82 -17.36 -8.29
CA SER A 221 30.43 -16.87 -7.06
C SER A 221 29.92 -17.64 -5.85
N LYS A 222 30.82 -18.18 -5.02
CA LYS A 222 30.48 -18.98 -3.83
C LYS A 222 30.53 -18.18 -2.53
N THR A 223 31.20 -17.03 -2.55
CA THR A 223 31.31 -16.10 -1.42
C THR A 223 30.84 -14.71 -1.80
N PHE A 224 30.50 -13.88 -0.80
CA PHE A 224 30.15 -12.48 -1.03
C PHE A 224 31.30 -11.66 -1.62
N GLU A 225 32.54 -11.98 -1.26
CA GLU A 225 33.74 -11.34 -1.81
C GLU A 225 33.91 -11.67 -3.30
N GLU A 226 33.80 -12.95 -3.67
CA GLU A 226 33.82 -13.36 -5.08
C GLU A 226 32.69 -12.71 -5.88
N TYR A 227 31.48 -12.66 -5.30
CA TYR A 227 30.33 -12.02 -5.93
C TYR A 227 30.56 -10.53 -6.17
N ALA A 228 31.08 -9.81 -5.16
CA ALA A 228 31.42 -8.41 -5.30
C ALA A 228 32.49 -8.17 -6.38
N MET A 229 33.55 -8.99 -6.40
CA MET A 229 34.69 -8.86 -7.33
C MET A 229 34.37 -9.25 -8.77
N LEU A 230 33.58 -10.30 -8.97
CA LEU A 230 33.35 -10.89 -10.30
C LEU A 230 32.09 -10.38 -10.98
N ASP A 231 31.03 -10.08 -10.21
CA ASP A 231 29.72 -9.74 -10.77
C ASP A 231 29.41 -8.24 -10.60
N VAL A 232 29.69 -7.65 -9.43
CA VAL A 232 29.27 -6.27 -9.10
C VAL A 232 30.30 -5.21 -9.54
N LEU A 233 31.56 -5.36 -9.12
CA LEU A 233 32.62 -4.37 -9.37
C LEU A 233 32.91 -4.10 -10.85
N PRO A 234 32.93 -5.10 -11.76
CA PRO A 234 33.15 -4.85 -13.18
C PRO A 234 32.06 -3.93 -13.77
N THR A 235 30.81 -4.10 -13.31
CA THR A 235 29.69 -3.25 -13.71
C THR A 235 29.88 -1.82 -13.21
N ILE A 236 30.29 -1.63 -11.95
CA ILE A 236 30.57 -0.30 -11.37
C ILE A 236 31.76 0.37 -12.07
N GLN A 237 32.80 -0.38 -12.43
CA GLN A 237 33.96 0.12 -13.16
C GLN A 237 33.58 0.58 -14.57
N ALA A 238 32.70 -0.16 -15.26
CA ALA A 238 32.18 0.24 -16.56
C ALA A 238 31.43 1.59 -16.46
N TYR A 239 30.59 1.76 -15.44
CA TYR A 239 29.94 3.05 -15.18
C TYR A 239 30.93 4.16 -14.84
N SER A 240 31.92 3.88 -14.00
CA SER A 240 32.96 4.85 -13.62
C SER A 240 33.84 5.28 -14.78
N THR A 241 33.96 4.44 -15.82
CA THR A 241 34.68 4.76 -17.06
C THR A 241 33.81 5.58 -18.02
N LYS A 242 32.50 5.28 -18.09
CA LYS A 242 31.55 5.95 -18.97
C LYS A 242 31.16 7.35 -18.47
N TYR A 243 30.91 7.50 -17.17
CA TYR A 243 30.40 8.73 -16.56
C TYR A 243 31.49 9.46 -15.78
N LYS A 244 31.48 10.80 -15.84
CA LYS A 244 32.47 11.61 -15.10
C LYS A 244 32.32 11.43 -13.59
N ARG A 245 31.08 11.26 -13.11
CA ARG A 245 30.74 10.98 -11.71
C ARG A 245 29.74 9.81 -11.65
N THR A 246 30.01 8.88 -10.75
CA THR A 246 29.18 7.71 -10.48
C THR A 246 28.90 7.66 -8.99
N ASP A 247 27.63 7.80 -8.61
CA ASP A 247 27.17 7.70 -7.23
C ASP A 247 26.30 6.45 -7.08
N ILE A 248 26.55 5.66 -6.03
CA ILE A 248 25.73 4.51 -5.67
C ILE A 248 25.12 4.78 -4.30
N VAL A 249 23.78 4.74 -4.25
CA VAL A 249 22.99 5.13 -3.09
C VAL A 249 22.28 3.91 -2.54
N PHE A 250 22.56 3.57 -1.29
CA PHE A 250 21.86 2.52 -0.55
C PHE A 250 20.89 3.12 0.47
N ASP A 251 19.90 2.30 0.84
CA ASP A 251 19.05 2.54 2.00
C ASP A 251 19.89 2.64 3.27
N VAL A 252 19.46 3.51 4.19
CA VAL A 252 20.04 3.66 5.52
C VAL A 252 19.10 3.05 6.54
N TYR A 253 19.57 2.00 7.23
CA TYR A 253 18.77 1.27 8.20
C TYR A 253 18.98 1.81 9.62
N ARG A 254 18.05 2.63 10.09
CA ARG A 254 18.06 3.15 11.47
C ARG A 254 17.29 2.21 12.41
N PRO A 255 17.88 1.75 13.53
CA PRO A 255 17.21 0.85 14.47
C PRO A 255 15.92 1.43 15.07
N SER A 256 15.86 2.75 15.24
CA SER A 256 14.69 3.48 15.74
C SER A 256 13.71 3.91 14.63
N SER A 257 13.89 3.43 13.40
CA SER A 257 12.99 3.72 12.29
C SER A 257 11.67 2.95 12.45
N LEU A 258 10.53 3.57 12.17
CA LEU A 258 9.26 2.84 12.10
C LEU A 258 9.22 1.75 11.04
N LYS A 259 10.09 1.80 10.04
CA LYS A 259 10.19 0.73 9.06
C LYS A 259 11.03 -0.44 9.58
N ALA A 260 11.71 -0.31 10.74
CA ALA A 260 12.52 -1.37 11.34
C ALA A 260 11.74 -2.67 11.55
N GLU A 261 10.46 -2.59 11.93
CA GLU A 261 9.63 -3.79 12.15
C GLU A 261 9.30 -4.51 10.82
N THR A 262 8.93 -3.75 9.77
CA THR A 262 8.79 -4.29 8.39
C THR A 262 10.11 -4.74 7.76
N ARG A 263 11.24 -4.22 8.26
CA ARG A 263 12.60 -4.47 7.77
C ARG A 263 13.36 -5.50 8.62
N SER A 264 12.80 -6.01 9.72
CA SER A 264 13.38 -7.06 10.58
C SER A 264 13.72 -8.37 9.85
N LYS A 265 13.18 -8.54 8.64
CA LYS A 265 13.47 -9.66 7.72
C LYS A 265 14.63 -9.40 6.75
N ARG A 266 15.26 -8.22 6.79
CA ARG A 266 16.36 -7.80 5.90
C ARG A 266 17.55 -7.43 6.78
N GLY A 267 18.77 -7.81 6.36
CA GLY A 267 19.99 -7.69 7.18
C GLY A 267 20.30 -6.26 7.63
N ARG A 268 21.19 -6.13 8.63
CA ARG A 268 21.69 -4.83 9.12
C ARG A 268 22.68 -4.25 8.10
N GLY A 269 22.50 -2.99 7.70
CA GLY A 269 23.43 -2.25 6.85
C GLY A 269 23.81 -0.92 7.50
N GLU A 270 25.07 -0.53 7.34
CA GLU A 270 25.64 0.74 7.83
C GLU A 270 25.44 1.87 6.79
N GLU A 271 25.71 3.12 7.22
CA GLU A 271 25.56 4.33 6.39
C GLU A 271 26.59 4.35 5.24
N ASP A 272 26.22 3.94 4.03
CA ASP A 272 27.14 4.11 2.89
C ASP A 272 26.44 4.64 1.63
N ALA A 273 26.98 5.75 1.12
CA ALA A 273 26.84 6.14 -0.28
C ALA A 273 28.25 6.26 -0.85
N VAL A 274 28.49 5.62 -1.98
CA VAL A 274 29.83 5.50 -2.57
C VAL A 274 29.89 6.33 -3.84
N SER A 275 30.91 7.18 -3.98
CA SER A 275 31.17 7.93 -5.21
C SER A 275 32.56 7.59 -5.74
N ASN A 276 32.69 7.52 -7.07
CA ASN A 276 33.97 7.26 -7.73
C ASN A 276 34.93 8.46 -7.72
N ARG A 277 34.51 9.61 -7.20
CA ARG A 277 35.36 10.79 -6.98
C ARG A 277 35.46 11.09 -5.49
N THR A 278 36.60 11.66 -5.08
CA THR A 278 36.72 12.34 -3.78
C THR A 278 35.81 13.56 -3.80
N ILE A 279 34.57 13.38 -3.38
CA ILE A 279 33.56 14.44 -3.32
C ILE A 279 33.55 15.05 -1.92
N ASN A 280 33.32 16.36 -1.86
CA ASN A 280 33.01 17.00 -0.58
C ASN A 280 31.64 16.50 -0.10
N LEU A 281 31.65 15.64 0.92
CA LEU A 281 30.42 15.05 1.46
C LEU A 281 29.57 16.06 2.24
N ALA A 282 30.06 17.28 2.51
CA ALA A 282 29.30 18.30 3.24
C ALA A 282 28.01 18.74 2.53
N GLY A 283 27.81 18.42 1.25
CA GLY A 283 26.56 18.64 0.51
C GLY A 283 25.59 17.45 0.53
N VAL A 284 26.05 16.27 0.97
CA VAL A 284 25.33 14.99 0.89
C VAL A 284 25.10 14.36 2.27
N ALA A 285 25.98 14.60 3.23
CA ALA A 285 25.91 14.12 4.61
C ALA A 285 26.10 15.29 5.61
N PRO A 286 25.52 15.21 6.82
CA PRO A 286 24.55 14.22 7.28
C PRO A 286 23.20 14.35 6.57
N CYS A 287 22.51 13.23 6.35
CA CYS A 287 21.24 13.15 5.63
C CYS A 287 20.21 12.38 6.47
N SER A 288 18.96 12.85 6.54
CA SER A 288 17.87 12.15 7.24
C SER A 288 17.01 11.26 6.36
N HIS A 289 17.26 11.25 5.04
CA HIS A 289 16.62 10.31 4.13
C HIS A 289 17.07 8.87 4.41
N GLU A 290 16.11 8.01 4.78
CA GLU A 290 16.37 6.60 5.04
C GLU A 290 16.37 5.73 3.77
N GLU A 291 15.65 6.13 2.72
CA GLU A 291 15.47 5.32 1.52
C GLU A 291 16.24 5.90 0.34
N ALA A 292 16.79 5.01 -0.48
CA ALA A 292 17.56 5.38 -1.66
C ALA A 292 16.71 6.20 -2.64
N ASP A 293 15.41 5.91 -2.75
CA ASP A 293 14.48 6.57 -3.67
C ASP A 293 14.47 8.10 -3.55
N THR A 294 14.48 8.63 -2.33
CA THR A 294 14.52 10.06 -2.03
C THR A 294 15.95 10.56 -1.92
N ARG A 295 16.87 9.76 -1.33
CA ARG A 295 18.28 10.14 -1.16
C ARG A 295 19.02 10.35 -2.49
N ILE A 296 18.62 9.64 -3.55
CA ILE A 296 19.11 9.85 -4.93
C ILE A 296 19.06 11.33 -5.33
N PHE A 297 18.01 12.07 -4.93
CA PHE A 297 17.82 13.45 -5.36
C PHE A 297 18.65 14.46 -4.56
N VAL A 298 19.11 14.12 -3.35
CA VAL A 298 20.17 14.85 -2.64
C VAL A 298 21.48 14.78 -3.43
N HIS A 299 21.82 13.59 -3.94
CA HIS A 299 22.99 13.39 -4.79
C HIS A 299 22.85 14.14 -6.12
N ALA A 300 21.66 14.14 -6.72
CA ALA A 300 21.37 14.87 -7.95
C ALA A 300 21.55 16.38 -7.79
N ARG A 301 21.06 16.94 -6.67
CA ARG A 301 21.31 18.35 -6.33
C ARG A 301 22.79 18.64 -6.21
N HIS A 302 23.51 17.85 -5.41
CA HIS A 302 24.94 18.03 -5.21
C HIS A 302 25.76 17.88 -6.50
N ALA A 303 25.37 16.98 -7.42
CA ALA A 303 25.98 16.87 -8.74
C ALA A 303 25.72 18.09 -9.61
N THR A 304 24.50 18.62 -9.57
CA THR A 304 24.13 19.84 -10.30
C THR A 304 24.90 21.06 -9.80
N GLU A 305 24.99 21.23 -8.47
CA GLU A 305 25.79 22.29 -7.82
C GLU A 305 27.29 22.16 -8.16
N ALA A 306 27.79 20.93 -8.32
CA ALA A 306 29.15 20.65 -8.77
C ALA A 306 29.35 20.83 -10.29
N GLY A 307 28.32 21.22 -11.03
CA GLY A 307 28.39 21.59 -12.44
C GLY A 307 27.86 20.57 -13.44
N SER A 308 27.34 19.42 -13.00
CA SER A 308 26.74 18.42 -13.91
C SER A 308 25.52 19.00 -14.63
N LYS A 309 25.45 18.81 -15.95
CA LYS A 309 24.36 19.35 -16.79
C LYS A 309 23.37 18.28 -17.21
N VAL A 310 23.83 17.05 -17.34
CA VAL A 310 23.00 15.90 -17.67
C VAL A 310 23.21 14.80 -16.63
N ILE A 311 22.14 14.42 -15.93
CA ILE A 311 22.16 13.38 -14.89
C ILE A 311 21.30 12.19 -15.34
N MET A 312 21.86 10.99 -15.19
CA MET A 312 21.17 9.71 -15.33
C MET A 312 20.90 9.10 -13.96
N VAL A 313 19.65 8.76 -13.67
CA VAL A 313 19.24 8.01 -12.47
C VAL A 313 18.88 6.59 -12.90
N LYS A 314 19.46 5.57 -12.26
CA LYS A 314 19.09 4.17 -12.49
C LYS A 314 18.43 3.60 -11.24
N ALA A 315 17.13 3.31 -11.33
CA ALA A 315 16.33 2.80 -10.22
C ALA A 315 15.21 1.87 -10.71
N SER A 316 14.69 1.03 -9.81
CA SER A 316 13.58 0.10 -10.12
C SER A 316 12.25 0.49 -9.48
N ASP A 317 12.24 1.42 -8.52
CA ASP A 317 11.01 1.83 -7.83
C ASP A 317 10.33 3.00 -8.53
N THR A 318 9.01 2.87 -8.76
CA THR A 318 8.18 3.86 -9.45
C THR A 318 8.16 5.20 -8.70
N ASP A 319 8.35 5.19 -7.38
CA ASP A 319 8.41 6.40 -6.56
C ASP A 319 9.55 7.33 -7.04
N VAL A 320 10.67 6.79 -7.53
CA VAL A 320 11.79 7.58 -8.08
C VAL A 320 11.36 8.40 -9.29
N VAL A 321 10.52 7.86 -10.17
CA VAL A 321 10.00 8.60 -11.33
C VAL A 321 9.13 9.76 -10.86
N VAL A 322 8.24 9.52 -9.89
CA VAL A 322 7.33 10.57 -9.39
C VAL A 322 8.10 11.65 -8.62
N ILE A 323 9.10 11.28 -7.83
CA ILE A 323 9.99 12.24 -7.15
C ILE A 323 10.79 13.04 -8.18
N ALA A 324 11.31 12.41 -9.24
CA ALA A 324 12.02 13.11 -10.30
C ALA A 324 11.16 14.21 -10.95
N VAL A 325 9.86 13.96 -11.17
CA VAL A 325 8.91 14.97 -11.64
C VAL A 325 8.85 16.15 -10.67
N SER A 326 8.70 15.88 -9.37
CA SER A 326 8.46 16.91 -8.37
C SER A 326 9.67 17.81 -8.11
N VAL A 327 10.90 17.29 -8.27
CA VAL A 327 12.13 18.05 -7.99
C VAL A 327 12.83 18.62 -9.23
N LEU A 328 12.37 18.28 -10.44
CA LEU A 328 13.06 18.67 -11.67
C LEU A 328 13.24 20.18 -11.80
N GLN A 329 12.20 20.96 -11.49
CA GLN A 329 12.28 22.42 -11.58
C GLN A 329 13.35 22.99 -10.65
N ALA A 330 13.41 22.52 -9.40
CA ALA A 330 14.42 22.96 -8.44
C ALA A 330 15.85 22.64 -8.92
N LEU A 331 16.05 21.48 -9.58
CA LEU A 331 17.34 21.13 -10.17
C LEU A 331 17.66 21.99 -11.41
N GLN A 332 16.67 22.33 -12.23
CA GLN A 332 16.84 23.21 -13.39
C GLN A 332 17.23 24.63 -12.98
N GLU A 333 16.68 25.15 -11.89
CA GLU A 333 17.05 26.45 -11.30
C GLU A 333 18.51 26.48 -10.84
N LEU A 334 19.06 25.34 -10.42
CA LEU A 334 20.48 25.15 -10.10
C LEU A 334 21.36 24.92 -11.34
N GLY A 335 20.76 24.87 -12.53
CA GLY A 335 21.46 24.80 -13.81
C GLY A 335 21.55 23.39 -14.42
N LEU A 336 20.74 22.43 -13.96
CA LEU A 336 20.56 21.14 -14.62
C LEU A 336 19.82 21.33 -15.96
N GLN A 337 20.30 20.72 -17.04
CA GLN A 337 19.67 20.82 -18.35
C GLN A 337 18.74 19.63 -18.62
N GLN A 338 19.18 18.43 -18.23
CA GLN A 338 18.46 17.18 -18.48
C GLN A 338 18.57 16.23 -17.29
N LEU A 339 17.44 15.63 -16.92
CA LEU A 339 17.35 14.53 -15.97
C LEU A 339 16.75 13.34 -16.69
N TRP A 340 17.44 12.21 -16.64
CA TRP A 340 17.03 10.96 -17.25
C TRP A 340 16.84 9.90 -16.17
N VAL A 341 15.77 9.11 -16.25
CA VAL A 341 15.53 7.99 -15.35
C VAL A 341 15.46 6.69 -16.16
N ALA A 342 16.40 5.78 -15.92
CA ALA A 342 16.43 4.43 -16.46
C ALA A 342 15.70 3.47 -15.51
N PHE A 343 14.62 2.86 -16.01
CA PHE A 343 13.70 2.04 -15.21
C PHE A 343 13.71 0.57 -15.67
N GLY A 344 13.88 -0.37 -14.72
CA GLY A 344 13.82 -1.82 -14.99
C GLY A 344 15.05 -2.42 -15.69
N GLN A 345 14.91 -3.64 -16.23
CA GLN A 345 15.97 -4.34 -16.99
C GLN A 345 16.02 -3.97 -18.50
N GLY A 346 15.21 -3.00 -18.94
CA GLY A 346 15.19 -2.48 -20.32
C GLY A 346 15.72 -1.05 -20.40
N GLN A 347 16.22 -0.65 -21.57
CA GLN A 347 16.62 0.73 -21.87
C GLN A 347 15.38 1.60 -22.11
N HIS A 348 14.70 2.02 -21.03
CA HIS A 348 13.56 2.94 -21.12
C HIS A 348 13.83 4.21 -20.33
N LEU A 349 13.66 5.35 -20.99
CA LEU A 349 14.04 6.68 -20.53
C LEU A 349 12.91 7.68 -20.78
N SER A 350 12.58 8.52 -19.79
CA SER A 350 11.51 9.52 -19.89
C SER A 350 11.94 10.92 -19.45
N LYS A 351 11.31 11.96 -20.03
CA LYS A 351 11.47 13.39 -19.69
C LYS A 351 10.25 13.85 -18.90
N LEU A 352 10.46 14.56 -17.79
CA LEU A 352 9.41 14.89 -16.82
C LEU A 352 9.12 16.41 -16.81
N SER A 353 7.93 16.84 -16.36
CA SER A 353 7.42 18.22 -16.43
C SER A 353 6.82 18.71 -15.10
N GLN A 354 6.58 20.02 -14.94
CA GLN A 354 6.34 20.74 -13.68
C GLN A 354 5.04 20.36 -12.93
N TYR A 355 5.03 20.57 -11.60
CA TYR A 355 3.92 20.28 -10.68
C TYR A 355 3.22 21.57 -10.19
N PRO A 356 1.87 21.61 -10.05
CA PRO A 356 1.14 22.80 -9.58
C PRO A 356 1.17 22.97 -8.04
N PRO A 357 1.33 24.21 -7.51
CA PRO A 357 1.48 24.46 -6.07
C PRO A 357 0.16 24.38 -5.26
N VAL A 358 -1.00 24.39 -5.91
CA VAL A 358 -2.34 24.35 -5.31
C VAL A 358 -3.21 23.41 -6.13
N VAL A 359 -4.17 22.75 -5.49
CA VAL A 359 -5.24 22.03 -6.18
C VAL A 359 -6.49 22.91 -6.18
N ASP A 360 -6.76 23.57 -7.30
CA ASP A 360 -7.96 24.40 -7.47
C ASP A 360 -9.15 23.59 -8.05
N ASP A 361 -10.28 24.26 -8.28
CA ASP A 361 -11.47 23.61 -8.84
C ASP A 361 -11.32 23.24 -10.33
N GLU A 362 -10.42 23.89 -11.09
CA GLU A 362 -10.13 23.52 -12.47
C GLU A 362 -9.24 22.27 -12.53
N ASP A 363 -8.26 22.16 -11.62
CA ASP A 363 -7.51 20.92 -11.41
C ASP A 363 -8.46 19.77 -11.07
N LEU A 364 -9.40 20.01 -10.15
CA LEU A 364 -10.37 18.99 -9.74
C LEU A 364 -11.27 18.56 -10.90
N LYS A 365 -11.75 19.49 -11.74
CA LYS A 365 -12.53 19.14 -12.95
C LYS A 365 -11.73 18.26 -13.91
N THR A 366 -10.45 18.56 -14.11
CA THR A 366 -9.57 17.76 -14.97
C THR A 366 -9.37 16.36 -14.40
N LEU A 367 -9.13 16.27 -13.09
CA LEU A 367 -8.96 15.00 -12.37
C LEU A 367 -10.25 14.19 -12.32
N GLU A 368 -11.42 14.82 -12.19
CA GLU A 368 -12.71 14.13 -12.27
C GLU A 368 -12.90 13.48 -13.64
N LYS A 369 -12.65 14.21 -14.74
CA LYS A 369 -12.71 13.64 -16.10
C LYS A 369 -11.76 12.46 -16.24
N PHE A 370 -10.53 12.58 -15.72
CA PHE A 370 -9.57 11.48 -15.70
C PHE A 370 -10.10 10.26 -14.95
N VAL A 371 -10.64 10.46 -13.73
CA VAL A 371 -11.22 9.37 -12.93
C VAL A 371 -12.42 8.74 -13.62
N VAL A 372 -13.31 9.54 -14.23
CA VAL A 372 -14.44 9.02 -15.02
C VAL A 372 -13.94 8.11 -16.14
N MET A 373 -12.91 8.52 -16.89
CA MET A 373 -12.31 7.70 -17.96
C MET A 373 -11.64 6.42 -17.44
N MET A 374 -11.05 6.47 -16.23
CA MET A 374 -10.46 5.27 -15.62
C MET A 374 -11.52 4.21 -15.31
N TYR A 375 -12.69 4.63 -14.83
CA TYR A 375 -13.79 3.71 -14.55
C TYR A 375 -14.54 3.34 -15.83
N ASP A 376 -14.70 4.27 -16.76
CA ASP A 376 -15.43 4.04 -18.00
C ASP A 376 -15.02 5.01 -19.12
N ARG A 377 -14.20 4.50 -20.05
CA ARG A 377 -13.74 5.25 -21.24
C ARG A 377 -14.86 5.68 -22.18
N SER A 378 -16.05 5.06 -22.09
CA SER A 378 -17.21 5.40 -22.93
C SER A 378 -18.14 6.41 -22.26
N SER A 379 -17.87 6.81 -21.02
CA SER A 379 -18.72 7.75 -20.29
C SER A 379 -18.61 9.16 -20.87
N THR A 380 -19.76 9.81 -21.02
CA THR A 380 -19.86 11.22 -21.40
C THR A 380 -20.06 12.15 -20.20
N ALA A 381 -20.01 11.61 -18.98
CA ALA A 381 -20.15 12.40 -17.77
C ALA A 381 -18.96 13.35 -17.57
N GLU A 382 -19.25 14.60 -17.20
CA GLU A 382 -18.21 15.61 -16.95
C GLU A 382 -17.62 15.52 -15.54
N GLY A 383 -18.35 14.92 -14.59
CA GLY A 383 -17.97 14.78 -13.18
C GLY A 383 -18.24 13.38 -12.63
N VAL A 384 -17.55 13.05 -11.54
CA VAL A 384 -17.64 11.70 -10.93
C VAL A 384 -19.02 11.42 -10.31
N ASP A 385 -19.71 12.42 -9.76
CA ASP A 385 -21.04 12.23 -9.16
C ASP A 385 -22.10 11.85 -10.21
N ASP A 386 -22.10 12.50 -11.37
CA ASP A 386 -22.99 12.14 -12.48
C ASP A 386 -22.63 10.76 -13.06
N ALA A 387 -21.34 10.46 -13.16
CA ALA A 387 -20.85 9.17 -13.61
C ALA A 387 -21.27 8.03 -12.66
N ARG A 388 -21.29 8.26 -11.34
CA ARG A 388 -21.75 7.28 -10.35
C ARG A 388 -23.20 6.86 -10.60
N LEU A 389 -24.10 7.81 -10.77
CA LEU A 389 -25.51 7.53 -11.05
C LEU A 389 -25.68 6.79 -12.37
N ASP A 390 -25.02 7.23 -13.44
CA ASP A 390 -25.11 6.57 -14.76
C ASP A 390 -24.58 5.13 -14.73
N MET A 391 -23.39 4.93 -14.15
CA MET A 391 -22.76 3.61 -14.05
C MET A 391 -23.56 2.64 -13.18
N PHE A 392 -24.12 3.13 -12.06
CA PHE A 392 -24.95 2.31 -11.19
C PHE A 392 -26.30 2.00 -11.85
N ALA A 393 -27.05 3.02 -12.29
CA ALA A 393 -28.42 2.86 -12.73
C ALA A 393 -28.54 2.34 -14.17
N ARG A 394 -27.76 2.86 -15.12
CA ARG A 394 -27.85 2.45 -16.53
C ARG A 394 -26.98 1.25 -16.85
N LYS A 395 -25.75 1.24 -16.31
CA LYS A 395 -24.76 0.17 -16.60
C LYS A 395 -24.79 -0.97 -15.58
N GLN A 396 -25.63 -0.88 -14.54
CA GLN A 396 -25.84 -1.91 -13.53
C GLN A 396 -24.54 -2.38 -12.87
N ARG A 397 -23.59 -1.45 -12.68
CA ARG A 397 -22.32 -1.76 -12.03
C ARG A 397 -22.52 -1.92 -10.52
N PRO A 398 -21.79 -2.86 -9.87
CA PRO A 398 -21.74 -2.93 -8.41
C PRO A 398 -21.29 -1.59 -7.79
N TYR A 399 -21.80 -1.27 -6.60
CA TYR A 399 -21.48 -0.02 -5.90
C TYR A 399 -19.97 0.12 -5.56
N GLU A 400 -19.26 -0.98 -5.38
CA GLU A 400 -17.80 -0.97 -5.18
C GLU A 400 -17.01 -0.65 -6.46
N ALA A 401 -17.67 -0.77 -7.62
CA ALA A 401 -17.09 -0.61 -8.96
C ALA A 401 -17.50 0.70 -9.68
N ILE A 402 -18.04 1.67 -8.92
CA ILE A 402 -18.28 3.04 -9.38
C ILE A 402 -17.23 3.99 -8.77
N PRO A 403 -16.94 5.14 -9.39
CA PRO A 403 -15.92 6.07 -8.88
C PRO A 403 -16.30 6.64 -7.51
N PRO A 404 -15.33 7.17 -6.73
CA PRO A 404 -15.63 7.90 -5.50
C PRO A 404 -16.48 9.15 -5.78
N THR A 405 -17.20 9.63 -4.77
CA THR A 405 -17.86 10.96 -4.84
C THR A 405 -16.85 12.09 -5.06
N ARG A 406 -17.30 13.23 -5.59
CA ARG A 406 -16.45 14.43 -5.75
C ARG A 406 -15.80 14.85 -4.44
N SER A 407 -16.57 14.82 -3.34
CA SER A 407 -16.07 15.18 -2.01
C SER A 407 -14.97 14.23 -1.53
N ALA A 408 -15.14 12.91 -1.74
CA ALA A 408 -14.12 11.93 -1.41
C ALA A 408 -12.87 12.01 -2.31
N LEU A 409 -13.08 12.23 -3.61
CA LEU A 409 -12.01 12.42 -4.58
C LEU A 409 -11.16 13.64 -4.21
N LYS A 410 -11.79 14.77 -3.84
CA LYS A 410 -11.07 15.98 -3.42
C LYS A 410 -10.12 15.70 -2.25
N GLN A 411 -10.57 14.97 -1.23
CA GLN A 411 -9.69 14.60 -0.12
C GLN A 411 -8.56 13.67 -0.57
N HIS A 412 -8.84 12.73 -1.48
CA HIS A 412 -7.80 11.85 -2.02
C HIS A 412 -6.74 12.60 -2.83
N VAL A 413 -7.17 13.54 -3.67
CA VAL A 413 -6.29 14.41 -4.45
C VAL A 413 -5.43 15.27 -3.53
N LYS A 414 -6.01 15.86 -2.48
CA LYS A 414 -5.23 16.60 -1.47
C LYS A 414 -4.15 15.73 -0.85
N ARG A 415 -4.45 14.47 -0.50
CA ARG A 415 -3.43 13.55 0.05
C ARG A 415 -2.31 13.26 -0.94
N ALA A 416 -2.65 13.01 -2.20
CA ALA A 416 -1.67 12.78 -3.26
C ALA A 416 -0.82 14.02 -3.54
N ALA A 417 -1.44 15.19 -3.59
CA ALA A 417 -0.79 16.48 -3.77
C ALA A 417 0.18 16.80 -2.63
N TYR A 418 -0.23 16.59 -1.38
CA TYR A 418 0.65 16.76 -0.22
C TYR A 418 1.86 15.81 -0.29
N GLN A 419 1.65 14.55 -0.66
CA GLN A 419 2.75 13.60 -0.81
C GLN A 419 3.75 14.06 -1.88
N ALA A 420 3.27 14.40 -3.08
CA ALA A 420 4.13 14.79 -4.19
C ALA A 420 4.77 16.17 -3.99
N GLY A 421 3.97 17.14 -3.57
CA GLY A 421 4.31 18.56 -3.53
C GLY A 421 4.90 19.05 -2.21
N CYS A 422 4.59 18.42 -1.07
CA CYS A 422 5.14 18.83 0.22
C CYS A 422 6.24 17.87 0.71
N ILE A 423 6.07 16.55 0.52
CA ILE A 423 7.06 15.58 0.98
C ILE A 423 8.13 15.35 -0.09
N TRP A 424 7.72 14.90 -1.27
CA TRP A 424 8.67 14.49 -2.30
C TRP A 424 9.40 15.66 -2.99
N SER A 425 8.80 16.84 -3.07
CA SER A 425 9.46 18.04 -3.62
C SER A 425 10.71 18.46 -2.82
N GLN A 426 10.78 18.07 -1.54
CA GLN A 426 11.92 18.34 -0.68
C GLN A 426 13.02 17.28 -0.79
N SER A 427 12.92 16.29 -1.68
CA SER A 427 13.92 15.20 -1.79
C SER A 427 15.31 15.67 -2.20
N THR A 428 15.48 16.92 -2.61
CA THR A 428 16.78 17.54 -2.86
C THR A 428 17.41 18.14 -1.60
N VAL A 429 16.67 18.23 -0.49
CA VAL A 429 17.08 18.83 0.78
C VAL A 429 17.47 17.72 1.76
N ARG A 430 18.72 17.73 2.24
CA ARG A 430 19.24 16.70 3.18
C ARG A 430 18.43 16.48 4.45
N GLN A 431 17.77 17.52 4.91
CA GLN A 431 16.98 17.58 6.13
C GLN A 431 15.64 18.24 5.79
N PRO A 432 14.70 17.51 5.19
CA PRO A 432 13.41 18.05 4.81
C PRO A 432 12.61 18.43 6.06
N GLU A 433 11.93 19.58 6.01
CA GLU A 433 11.05 20.01 7.08
C GLU A 433 9.61 19.59 6.75
N THR A 434 8.98 18.85 7.64
CA THR A 434 7.60 18.41 7.42
C THR A 434 6.63 19.52 7.77
N GLN A 435 5.84 19.91 6.77
CA GLN A 435 4.66 20.74 7.03
C GLN A 435 3.58 19.89 7.71
N THR A 436 2.57 20.55 8.26
CA THR A 436 1.44 19.81 8.85
C THR A 436 0.57 19.20 7.74
N PRO A 437 0.18 17.91 7.83
CA PRO A 437 -0.78 17.32 6.88
C PRO A 437 -2.23 17.77 7.16
N ALA A 438 -2.46 18.63 8.15
CA ALA A 438 -3.77 19.20 8.42
C ALA A 438 -4.38 19.84 7.18
N ASN A 439 -5.66 19.56 6.94
CA ASN A 439 -6.45 20.08 5.81
C ASN A 439 -6.05 19.55 4.42
N TRP A 440 -5.02 18.70 4.33
CA TRP A 440 -4.60 17.99 3.12
C TRP A 440 -5.21 16.58 3.01
N GLY A 441 -6.44 16.42 3.50
CA GLY A 441 -7.09 15.10 3.57
C GLY A 441 -6.77 14.32 4.85
N TRP A 442 -6.15 14.98 5.84
CA TRP A 442 -6.00 14.50 7.21
C TRP A 442 -6.50 15.53 8.22
N THR A 443 -6.93 15.02 9.36
CA THR A 443 -7.29 15.81 10.55
C THR A 443 -6.64 15.21 11.78
N LYS A 444 -6.33 16.04 12.77
CA LYS A 444 -5.72 15.61 14.03
C LYS A 444 -6.82 15.34 15.06
N LYS A 445 -6.88 14.12 15.59
CA LYS A 445 -7.76 13.76 16.72
C LYS A 445 -6.89 13.24 17.87
N GLY A 446 -6.78 14.04 18.93
CA GLY A 446 -5.76 13.80 19.96
C GLY A 446 -4.37 13.93 19.34
N ASP A 447 -3.52 12.92 19.55
CA ASP A 447 -2.17 12.87 18.99
C ASP A 447 -2.07 12.08 17.68
N LEU A 448 -3.18 11.58 17.16
CA LEU A 448 -3.22 10.75 15.96
C LEU A 448 -3.80 11.51 14.76
N TRP A 449 -3.18 11.35 13.58
CA TRP A 449 -3.80 11.77 12.33
C TRP A 449 -4.79 10.73 11.84
N GLN A 450 -5.95 11.20 11.42
CA GLN A 450 -6.97 10.40 10.80
C GLN A 450 -7.21 10.90 9.38
N ILE A 451 -7.45 9.96 8.47
CA ILE A 451 -7.83 10.28 7.10
C ILE A 451 -9.21 10.95 7.12
N VAL A 452 -9.31 12.10 6.48
CA VAL A 452 -10.58 12.69 6.09
C VAL A 452 -10.98 12.05 4.78
N TRP A 453 -11.96 11.16 4.82
CA TRP A 453 -12.38 10.41 3.64
C TRP A 453 -13.25 11.23 2.70
N THR A 454 -14.14 12.05 3.27
CA THR A 454 -15.10 12.92 2.59
C THR A 454 -15.52 14.00 3.58
N GLU A 455 -15.96 15.15 3.08
CA GLU A 455 -16.55 16.22 3.92
C GLU A 455 -18.07 16.04 4.11
N LEU A 456 -18.69 15.16 3.32
CA LEU A 456 -20.11 14.88 3.39
C LEU A 456 -20.39 13.67 4.29
N SER A 457 -21.41 13.78 5.15
CA SER A 457 -21.92 12.63 5.91
C SER A 457 -22.44 11.53 4.98
N PRO A 458 -22.45 10.27 5.43
CA PRO A 458 -23.10 9.18 4.70
C PRO A 458 -24.55 9.51 4.35
N ILE A 459 -25.03 9.05 3.20
CA ILE A 459 -26.37 9.42 2.68
C ILE A 459 -27.51 9.04 3.64
N ALA A 460 -27.33 7.99 4.44
CA ALA A 460 -28.31 7.57 5.45
C ALA A 460 -28.53 8.61 6.57
N GLU A 461 -27.56 9.51 6.79
CA GLU A 461 -27.63 10.59 7.78
C GLU A 461 -28.12 11.90 7.20
N SER A 462 -27.84 12.18 5.92
CA SER A 462 -28.20 13.44 5.25
C SER A 462 -29.54 13.41 4.52
N CYS A 463 -29.97 12.25 4.02
CA CYS A 463 -31.20 12.14 3.22
C CYS A 463 -32.45 12.02 4.10
N GLN A 464 -33.21 13.11 4.20
CA GLN A 464 -34.45 13.14 4.98
C GLN A 464 -35.49 12.14 4.47
N GLN A 465 -35.55 11.91 3.15
CA GLN A 465 -36.49 11.00 2.50
C GLN A 465 -36.31 9.55 2.95
N LEU A 466 -35.15 9.15 3.47
CA LEU A 466 -34.90 7.82 4.04
C LEU A 466 -35.40 7.68 5.50
N THR A 467 -35.93 8.75 6.10
CA THR A 467 -36.36 8.76 7.50
C THR A 467 -37.53 7.81 7.76
N LYS A 468 -37.40 6.92 8.73
CA LYS A 468 -38.53 6.12 9.23
C LYS A 468 -38.92 6.52 10.65
N CYS A 469 -40.22 6.51 10.94
CA CYS A 469 -40.70 6.68 12.30
C CYS A 469 -40.96 5.33 12.99
N GLY A 470 -40.73 5.31 14.31
CA GLY A 470 -41.06 4.18 15.18
C GLY A 470 -42.37 4.37 15.96
N CYS A 471 -43.28 5.21 15.49
CA CYS A 471 -44.54 5.50 16.17
C CYS A 471 -45.40 4.24 16.26
N LYS A 472 -45.95 3.95 17.45
CA LYS A 472 -46.84 2.80 17.69
C LYS A 472 -48.31 3.09 17.38
N SER A 473 -48.64 4.37 17.24
CA SER A 473 -49.97 4.93 16.95
C SER A 473 -49.85 5.88 15.75
N GLU A 474 -50.93 6.59 15.41
CA GLU A 474 -50.92 7.64 14.39
C GLU A 474 -49.79 8.67 14.61
N CYS A 475 -49.21 9.11 13.51
CA CYS A 475 -48.10 10.04 13.50
C CYS A 475 -48.57 11.48 13.69
N CYS A 476 -48.23 12.06 14.84
CA CYS A 476 -48.53 13.45 15.20
C CYS A 476 -47.23 14.27 15.41
N SER A 477 -47.32 15.41 16.09
CA SER A 477 -46.25 16.43 16.20
C SER A 477 -44.87 15.95 16.68
N ARG A 478 -44.78 14.80 17.37
CA ARG A 478 -43.50 14.20 17.82
C ARG A 478 -42.91 13.17 16.84
N CYS A 479 -43.61 12.86 15.75
CA CYS A 479 -43.15 11.93 14.73
C CYS A 479 -42.10 12.59 13.83
N LYS A 480 -40.95 11.94 13.63
CA LYS A 480 -39.90 12.43 12.72
C LYS A 480 -40.40 12.66 11.29
N CYS A 481 -41.25 11.78 10.76
CA CYS A 481 -41.82 11.95 9.43
C CYS A 481 -42.69 13.22 9.37
N TYR A 482 -43.54 13.43 10.38
CA TYR A 482 -44.36 14.64 10.48
C TYR A 482 -43.51 15.92 10.61
N CYS A 483 -42.47 15.89 11.44
CA CYS A 483 -41.55 17.02 11.63
C CYS A 483 -40.82 17.43 10.34
N PHE A 484 -40.51 16.46 9.47
CA PHE A 484 -39.88 16.71 8.17
C PHE A 484 -40.89 16.95 7.04
N GLY A 485 -42.20 16.99 7.33
CA GLY A 485 -43.23 17.14 6.30
C GLY A 485 -43.32 15.94 5.34
N LEU A 486 -42.88 14.76 5.76
CA LEU A 486 -42.83 13.55 4.95
C LEU A 486 -44.04 12.65 5.21
N THR A 487 -44.60 12.09 4.14
CA THR A 487 -45.56 10.98 4.21
C THR A 487 -44.92 9.75 4.86
N CYS A 488 -45.68 9.02 5.67
CA CYS A 488 -45.20 7.74 6.21
C CYS A 488 -45.06 6.72 5.07
N THR A 489 -44.10 5.80 5.20
CA THR A 489 -43.85 4.77 4.17
C THR A 489 -43.93 3.38 4.80
N ALA A 490 -43.93 2.34 3.96
CA ALA A 490 -43.88 0.95 4.43
C ALA A 490 -42.63 0.61 5.28
N LEU A 491 -41.63 1.48 5.30
CA LEU A 491 -40.46 1.38 6.19
C LEU A 491 -40.76 1.80 7.64
N CYS A 492 -41.87 2.52 7.87
CA CYS A 492 -42.27 3.06 9.15
C CYS A 492 -43.00 2.00 9.99
N SER A 493 -42.82 2.05 11.31
CA SER A 493 -43.52 1.13 12.23
C SER A 493 -44.95 1.57 12.59
N CYS A 494 -45.38 2.73 12.10
CA CYS A 494 -46.72 3.27 12.32
C CYS A 494 -47.76 2.58 11.43
N ARG A 495 -49.04 2.74 11.79
CA ARG A 495 -50.18 2.24 11.01
C ARG A 495 -50.81 3.29 10.08
N CYS A 496 -50.10 4.38 9.80
CA CYS A 496 -50.55 5.39 8.85
C CYS A 496 -50.64 4.78 7.44
N GLU A 497 -51.60 5.22 6.63
CA GLU A 497 -51.67 4.86 5.21
C GLU A 497 -50.42 5.35 4.47
N VAL A 498 -49.92 4.53 3.54
CA VAL A 498 -48.65 4.69 2.80
C VAL A 498 -48.91 5.18 1.38
#